data_AF-A0A2P8DWM3-F1
#
_entry.id   AF-A0A2P8DWM3-F1
#
_cell.length_a   1.000
_cell.length_b   1.000
_cell.length_c   1.000
_cell.angle_alpha   90.00
_cell.angle_beta   90.00
_cell.angle_gamma   90.00
#
_symmetry.space_group_name_H-M   'P 1'
#
loop_
_entity.id
_entity.type
_entity.pdbx_description
1 polymer ?
#
loop_
_entity_poly.entity_id
_entity_poly.type
_entity_poly.pdbx_seq_one_letter_code
_entity_poly.pdbx_strand_id
1 'polypeptide(L)'
;MIAALNAETLLLRHRLAPLVVGGSWIALVLAFAFGVPYIVYSTLDPDATADRADLLETLVPAAVDSTSVSSYPMFGGAIMLILGVLVTGPEYRWGTWTARLSQGPGRAQVVLAKIAAGVLAVIAIAVAAAVTSAVASAVIASVEGEPLNWPAPVEMLASLGGAVLISATWMSVGAALGVLFRGTSVALAVGLVWTLGLENAIAGLAGVIGALEPVRAVLLGTASGSLVAGLGAPTQGDGGTPGVVDHLTPAAACAVLAVYLVASTVLAVALVRRRDIT
;
A
#
# COMPACT_ATOMS: atom_id res chain seq x y z
N MET A 1 22.85 -0.74 -15.52
CA MET A 1 21.74 -0.52 -14.54
C MET A 1 20.98 0.78 -14.81
N ILE A 2 21.65 1.94 -14.87
CA ILE A 2 21.03 3.27 -15.08
C ILE A 2 20.17 3.33 -16.36
N ALA A 3 20.66 2.83 -17.49
CA ALA A 3 19.89 2.84 -18.75
C ALA A 3 18.59 2.00 -18.69
N ALA A 4 18.62 0.87 -17.98
CA ALA A 4 17.43 0.02 -17.80
C ALA A 4 16.40 0.69 -16.89
N LEU A 5 16.87 1.36 -15.83
CA LEU A 5 16.00 2.16 -14.95
C LEU A 5 15.35 3.31 -15.72
N ASN A 6 16.12 4.08 -16.50
CA ASN A 6 15.61 5.18 -17.31
C ASN A 6 14.55 4.72 -18.33
N ALA A 7 14.73 3.54 -18.92
CA ALA A 7 13.75 2.98 -19.84
C ALA A 7 12.45 2.60 -19.13
N GLU A 8 12.51 1.99 -17.94
CA GLU A 8 11.32 1.63 -17.18
C GLU A 8 10.59 2.87 -16.62
N THR A 9 11.31 3.89 -16.17
CA THR A 9 10.69 5.13 -15.69
C THR A 9 10.01 5.89 -16.83
N LEU A 10 10.65 5.97 -18.02
CA LEU A 10 10.02 6.55 -19.21
C LEU A 10 8.73 5.80 -19.59
N LEU A 11 8.78 4.46 -19.56
CA LEU A 11 7.63 3.62 -19.88
C LEU A 11 6.49 3.79 -18.87
N LEU A 12 6.78 3.90 -17.57
CA LEU A 12 5.77 4.18 -16.56
C LEU A 12 5.12 5.57 -16.76
N ARG A 13 5.89 6.58 -17.18
CA ARG A 13 5.37 7.94 -17.45
C ARG A 13 4.40 7.98 -18.63
N HIS A 14 4.57 7.10 -19.62
CA HIS A 14 3.68 7.00 -20.77
C HIS A 14 2.54 5.99 -20.60
N ARG A 15 2.58 5.15 -19.56
CA ARG A 15 1.47 4.24 -19.23
C ARG A 15 0.46 4.94 -18.34
N LEU A 16 -0.82 4.76 -18.67
CA LEU A 16 -1.91 5.21 -17.81
C LEU A 16 -2.02 4.41 -16.51
N ALA A 17 -1.44 3.21 -16.43
CA ALA A 17 -1.61 2.32 -15.29
C ALA A 17 -1.20 2.95 -13.94
N PRO A 18 0.01 3.52 -13.75
CA PRO A 18 0.36 4.17 -12.48
C PRO A 18 -0.50 5.38 -12.16
N LEU A 19 -0.93 6.13 -13.18
CA LEU A 19 -1.82 7.29 -13.01
C LEU A 19 -3.22 6.88 -12.58
N VAL A 20 -3.80 5.86 -13.22
CA VAL A 20 -5.13 5.36 -12.89
C VAL A 20 -5.12 4.68 -11.51
N VAL A 21 -4.11 3.84 -11.24
CA VAL A 21 -3.99 3.15 -9.96
C VAL A 21 -3.69 4.13 -8.82
N GLY A 22 -2.73 5.05 -9.02
CA GLY A 22 -2.41 6.09 -8.05
C GLY A 22 -3.52 7.11 -7.85
N GLY A 23 -4.18 7.54 -8.92
CA GLY A 23 -5.34 8.44 -8.85
C GLY A 23 -6.53 7.78 -8.15
N SER A 24 -6.80 6.50 -8.43
CA SER A 24 -7.80 5.71 -7.71
C SER A 24 -7.45 5.59 -6.23
N TRP A 25 -6.17 5.36 -5.91
CA TRP A 25 -5.71 5.31 -4.52
C TRP A 25 -5.95 6.61 -3.76
N ILE A 26 -5.54 7.73 -4.35
CA ILE A 26 -5.73 9.06 -3.77
C ILE A 26 -7.22 9.36 -3.58
N ALA A 27 -8.06 9.01 -4.57
CA ALA A 27 -9.50 9.16 -4.45
C ALA A 27 -10.09 8.31 -3.31
N LEU A 28 -9.60 7.07 -3.13
CA LEU A 28 -10.00 6.21 -2.02
C LEU A 28 -9.58 6.79 -0.66
N VAL A 29 -8.36 7.30 -0.54
CA VAL A 29 -7.90 7.96 0.70
C VAL A 29 -8.77 9.18 1.01
N LEU A 30 -8.98 10.07 0.03
CA LEU A 30 -9.83 11.25 0.23
C LEU A 30 -11.27 10.87 0.57
N ALA A 31 -11.83 9.84 -0.07
CA ALA A 31 -13.19 9.41 0.19
C ALA A 31 -13.34 8.73 1.55
N PHE A 32 -12.50 7.76 1.89
CA PHE A 32 -12.70 6.91 3.06
C PHE A 32 -12.00 7.42 4.33
N ALA A 33 -10.86 8.08 4.22
CA ALA A 33 -10.16 8.62 5.39
C ALA A 33 -10.68 10.01 5.80
N PHE A 34 -11.23 10.79 4.85
CA PHE A 34 -11.68 12.17 5.12
C PHE A 34 -13.16 12.38 4.78
N GLY A 35 -13.59 12.07 3.56
CA GLY A 35 -14.92 12.40 3.06
C GLY A 35 -16.06 11.71 3.82
N VAL A 36 -16.01 10.39 3.96
CA VAL A 36 -17.02 9.60 4.66
C VAL A 36 -17.05 9.95 6.15
N PRO A 37 -15.93 9.97 6.90
CA PRO A 37 -15.94 10.42 8.28
C PRO A 37 -16.46 11.84 8.46
N TYR A 38 -16.13 12.77 7.55
CA TYR A 38 -16.66 14.14 7.61
C TYR A 38 -18.18 14.20 7.35
N ILE A 39 -18.69 13.39 6.42
CA ILE A 39 -20.14 13.24 6.22
C ILE A 39 -20.79 12.70 7.50
N VAL A 40 -20.22 11.66 8.12
CA VAL A 40 -20.75 11.10 9.37
C VAL A 40 -20.75 12.17 10.46
N TYR A 41 -19.63 12.86 10.67
CA TYR A 41 -19.51 14.00 11.58
C TYR A 41 -20.61 15.05 11.35
N SER A 42 -20.89 15.41 10.09
CA SER A 42 -21.91 16.42 9.75
C SER A 42 -23.34 15.96 10.02
N THR A 43 -23.58 14.64 10.12
CA THR A 43 -24.89 14.05 10.39
C THR A 43 -25.12 13.69 11.85
N LEU A 44 -24.07 13.69 12.68
CA LEU A 44 -24.20 13.46 14.11
C LEU A 44 -24.99 14.59 14.78
N ASP A 45 -25.80 14.22 15.77
CA ASP A 45 -26.57 15.15 16.57
C ASP A 45 -25.63 16.20 17.19
N PRO A 46 -25.88 17.51 16.99
CA PRO A 46 -25.09 18.57 17.64
C PRO A 46 -24.99 18.42 19.16
N ASP A 47 -25.99 17.78 19.79
CA ASP A 47 -25.99 17.56 21.24
C ASP A 47 -25.14 16.34 21.66
N ALA A 48 -24.78 15.44 20.72
CA ALA A 48 -23.85 14.32 20.92
C ALA A 48 -22.39 14.79 20.83
N THR A 49 -22.03 15.72 21.70
CA THR A 49 -20.77 16.49 21.65
C THR A 49 -19.49 15.65 21.74
N ALA A 50 -19.48 14.54 22.48
CA ALA A 50 -18.29 13.70 22.65
C ALA A 50 -17.93 12.95 21.35
N ASP A 51 -18.85 12.13 20.82
CA ASP A 51 -18.62 11.36 19.58
C ASP A 51 -18.28 12.27 18.40
N ARG A 52 -18.91 13.45 18.35
CA ARG A 52 -18.69 14.44 17.30
C ARG A 52 -17.30 15.09 17.40
N ALA A 53 -16.84 15.42 18.61
CA ALA A 53 -15.50 15.96 18.82
C ALA A 53 -14.42 14.93 18.48
N ASP A 54 -14.59 13.69 18.94
CA ASP A 54 -13.65 12.59 18.70
C ASP A 54 -13.45 12.34 17.19
N LEU A 55 -14.53 12.36 16.40
CA LEU A 55 -14.42 12.23 14.94
C LEU A 55 -13.69 13.41 14.31
N LEU A 56 -13.97 14.65 14.75
CA LEU A 56 -13.32 15.84 14.20
C LEU A 56 -11.81 15.83 14.47
N GLU A 57 -11.38 15.38 15.66
CA GLU A 57 -9.97 15.27 16.02
C GLU A 57 -9.17 14.37 15.05
N THR A 58 -9.81 13.35 14.46
CA THR A 58 -9.14 12.48 13.47
C THR A 58 -9.03 13.11 12.07
N LEU A 59 -9.78 14.17 11.79
CA LEU A 59 -9.89 14.78 10.46
C LEU A 59 -9.07 16.06 10.30
N VAL A 60 -8.67 16.68 11.41
CA VAL A 60 -7.87 17.91 11.44
C VAL A 60 -6.38 17.62 11.21
N PRO A 61 -5.56 18.66 10.89
CA PRO A 61 -4.14 18.48 10.61
C PRO A 61 -3.35 17.75 11.69
N ALA A 62 -3.74 17.87 12.96
CA ALA A 62 -3.03 17.26 14.08
C ALA A 62 -2.95 15.71 14.01
N ALA A 63 -3.89 15.06 13.32
CA ALA A 63 -3.93 13.62 13.13
C ALA A 63 -3.61 13.17 11.69
N VAL A 64 -3.18 14.08 10.80
CA VAL A 64 -3.08 13.76 9.36
C VAL A 64 -2.05 12.67 9.06
N ASP A 65 -1.00 12.56 9.87
CA ASP A 65 0.03 11.54 9.77
C ASP A 65 -0.54 10.13 10.01
N SER A 66 -1.34 9.94 11.04
CA SER A 66 -1.97 8.64 11.35
C SER A 66 -3.19 8.36 10.45
N THR A 67 -4.03 9.37 10.18
CA THR A 67 -5.24 9.24 9.36
C THR A 67 -4.91 8.95 7.89
N SER A 68 -3.86 9.55 7.33
CA SER A 68 -3.48 9.29 5.93
C SER A 68 -2.96 7.87 5.70
N VAL A 69 -2.31 7.26 6.71
CA VAL A 69 -1.73 5.92 6.60
C VAL A 69 -2.70 4.79 7.00
N SER A 70 -3.78 5.13 7.72
CA SER A 70 -4.80 4.18 8.23
C SER A 70 -5.43 3.28 7.16
N SER A 71 -5.57 3.79 5.92
CA SER A 71 -6.23 3.08 4.82
C SER A 71 -5.32 2.10 4.08
N TYR A 72 -4.00 2.16 4.29
CA TYR A 72 -3.03 1.33 3.57
C TYR A 72 -3.16 -0.17 3.82
N PRO A 73 -3.39 -0.67 5.06
CA PRO A 73 -3.45 -2.10 5.34
C PRO A 73 -4.54 -2.84 4.56
N MET A 74 -5.75 -2.26 4.48
CA MET A 74 -6.88 -2.93 3.83
C MET A 74 -6.95 -2.63 2.32
N PHE A 75 -6.94 -1.36 1.94
CA PHE A 75 -7.16 -0.95 0.55
C PHE A 75 -5.86 -0.70 -0.21
N GLY A 76 -4.91 -0.01 0.44
CA GLY A 76 -3.64 0.36 -0.19
C GLY A 76 -2.86 -0.88 -0.62
N GLY A 77 -2.81 -1.92 0.21
CA GLY A 77 -2.14 -3.16 -0.11
C GLY A 77 -2.67 -3.82 -1.39
N ALA A 78 -3.99 -3.94 -1.53
CA ALA A 78 -4.61 -4.51 -2.73
C ALA A 78 -4.33 -3.65 -3.99
N ILE A 79 -4.46 -2.32 -3.88
CA ILE A 79 -4.21 -1.39 -4.98
C ILE A 79 -2.74 -1.43 -5.43
N MET A 80 -1.81 -1.50 -4.48
CA MET A 80 -0.37 -1.57 -4.79
C MET A 80 0.02 -2.95 -5.33
N LEU A 81 -0.64 -4.03 -4.90
CA LEU A 81 -0.52 -5.34 -5.54
C LEU A 81 -0.93 -5.28 -7.01
N ILE A 82 -2.05 -4.63 -7.33
CA ILE A 82 -2.49 -4.41 -8.72
C ILE A 82 -1.41 -3.66 -9.51
N LEU A 83 -0.85 -2.58 -8.96
CA LEU A 83 0.26 -1.86 -9.58
C LEU A 83 1.42 -2.80 -9.91
N GLY A 84 1.82 -3.63 -8.93
CA GLY A 84 2.87 -4.64 -9.07
C GLY A 84 2.62 -5.60 -10.23
N VAL A 85 1.40 -6.17 -10.29
CA VAL A 85 1.01 -7.07 -11.38
C VAL A 85 1.07 -6.34 -12.73
N LEU A 86 0.70 -5.06 -12.80
CA LEU A 86 0.74 -4.27 -14.04
C LEU A 86 2.18 -3.89 -14.46
N VAL A 87 3.15 -3.92 -13.55
CA VAL A 87 4.58 -3.69 -13.87
C VAL A 87 5.19 -4.88 -14.64
N THR A 88 4.77 -6.12 -14.34
CA THR A 88 5.37 -7.34 -14.91
C THR A 88 4.44 -8.18 -15.79
N GLY A 89 3.15 -8.23 -15.48
CA GLY A 89 2.16 -9.11 -16.10
C GLY A 89 1.90 -8.81 -17.59
N PRO A 90 1.61 -7.54 -17.98
CA PRO A 90 1.29 -7.19 -19.37
C PRO A 90 2.41 -7.54 -20.36
N GLU A 91 3.65 -7.61 -19.87
CA GLU A 91 4.83 -7.90 -20.68
C GLU A 91 4.79 -9.30 -21.32
N TYR A 92 4.13 -10.27 -20.66
CA TYR A 92 3.93 -11.61 -21.20
C TYR A 92 2.93 -11.63 -22.36
N ARG A 93 1.89 -10.78 -22.29
CA ARG A 93 0.88 -10.67 -23.36
C ARG A 93 1.44 -9.97 -24.60
N TRP A 94 2.32 -8.99 -24.40
CA TRP A 94 2.88 -8.19 -25.50
C TRP A 94 4.25 -8.70 -25.99
N GLY A 95 4.78 -9.79 -25.45
CA GLY A 95 6.07 -10.36 -25.87
C GLY A 95 7.29 -9.46 -25.57
N THR A 96 7.14 -8.45 -24.73
CA THR A 96 8.17 -7.43 -24.48
C THR A 96 9.30 -7.95 -23.58
N TRP A 97 9.06 -9.05 -22.84
CA TRP A 97 10.14 -9.78 -22.15
C TRP A 97 11.18 -10.31 -23.14
N THR A 98 10.74 -10.99 -24.21
CA THR A 98 11.61 -11.55 -25.24
C THR A 98 12.38 -10.45 -25.95
N ALA A 99 11.69 -9.38 -26.35
CA ALA A 99 12.28 -8.24 -27.05
C ALA A 99 13.37 -7.53 -26.22
N ARG A 100 13.19 -7.40 -24.89
CA ARG A 100 14.20 -6.75 -24.04
C ARG A 100 15.38 -7.63 -23.70
N LEU A 101 15.14 -8.91 -23.47
CA LEU A 101 16.19 -9.82 -23.01
C LEU A 101 17.08 -10.31 -24.16
N SER A 102 16.66 -10.16 -25.41
CA SER A 102 17.50 -10.35 -26.59
C SER A 102 18.44 -9.17 -26.88
N GLN A 103 18.18 -7.98 -26.32
CA GLN A 103 18.97 -6.76 -26.56
C GLN A 103 20.22 -6.62 -25.67
N GLY A 104 20.60 -7.66 -24.92
CA GLY A 104 21.83 -7.70 -24.11
C GLY A 104 21.74 -7.40 -22.60
N PRO A 105 20.71 -6.75 -21.99
CA PRO A 105 20.70 -6.57 -20.55
C PRO A 105 20.46 -7.90 -19.81
N GLY A 106 21.20 -8.13 -18.73
CA GLY A 106 21.04 -9.33 -17.92
C GLY A 106 19.64 -9.45 -17.31
N ARG A 107 19.11 -10.67 -17.23
CA ARG A 107 17.75 -10.98 -16.71
C ARG A 107 17.46 -10.34 -15.35
N ALA A 108 18.39 -10.44 -14.41
CA ALA A 108 18.24 -9.83 -13.09
C ALA A 108 18.22 -8.30 -13.15
N GLN A 109 19.04 -7.70 -14.02
CA GLN A 109 19.08 -6.25 -14.17
C GLN A 109 17.73 -5.70 -14.65
N VAL A 110 17.04 -6.39 -15.56
CA VAL A 110 15.72 -5.98 -16.03
C VAL A 110 14.68 -6.07 -14.93
N VAL A 111 14.64 -7.18 -14.19
CA VAL A 111 13.68 -7.35 -13.08
C VAL A 111 13.91 -6.32 -11.98
N LEU A 112 15.17 -6.10 -11.58
CA LEU A 112 15.49 -5.10 -10.56
C LEU A 112 15.19 -3.67 -11.03
N ALA A 113 15.41 -3.35 -12.31
CA ALA A 113 15.04 -2.05 -12.86
C ALA A 113 13.51 -1.84 -12.82
N LYS A 114 12.72 -2.88 -13.11
CA LYS A 114 11.25 -2.83 -13.00
C LYS A 114 10.78 -2.59 -11.59
N ILE A 115 11.32 -3.33 -10.63
CA ILE A 115 10.96 -3.19 -9.21
C ILE A 115 11.37 -1.81 -8.71
N ALA A 116 12.57 -1.33 -9.04
CA ALA A 116 13.03 0.00 -8.68
C ALA A 116 12.14 1.11 -9.29
N ALA A 117 11.75 0.98 -10.56
CA ALA A 117 10.83 1.92 -11.19
C ALA A 117 9.43 1.89 -10.54
N GLY A 118 8.95 0.70 -10.18
CA GLY A 118 7.72 0.52 -9.41
C GLY A 118 7.79 1.17 -8.03
N VAL A 119 8.92 1.04 -7.32
CA VAL A 119 9.16 1.69 -6.02
C VAL A 119 9.17 3.22 -6.17
N LEU A 120 9.79 3.76 -7.22
CA LEU A 120 9.72 5.20 -7.50
C LEU A 120 8.28 5.69 -7.76
N ALA A 121 7.49 4.90 -8.49
CA ALA A 121 6.07 5.20 -8.70
C ALA A 121 5.29 5.17 -7.38
N VAL A 122 5.52 4.16 -6.53
CA VAL A 122 4.94 4.05 -5.19
C VAL A 122 5.29 5.26 -4.33
N ILE A 123 6.56 5.69 -4.31
CA ILE A 123 6.98 6.88 -3.56
C ILE A 123 6.22 8.12 -4.06
N ALA A 124 6.13 8.32 -5.37
CA ALA A 124 5.39 9.44 -5.93
C ALA A 124 3.90 9.41 -5.56
N ILE A 125 3.26 8.22 -5.58
CA ILE A 125 1.87 8.03 -5.19
C ILE A 125 1.67 8.30 -3.70
N ALA A 126 2.56 7.80 -2.84
CA ALA A 126 2.49 7.99 -1.39
C ALA A 126 2.67 9.47 -1.01
N VAL A 127 3.62 10.17 -1.64
CA VAL A 127 3.81 11.62 -1.47
C VAL A 127 2.58 12.39 -1.93
N ALA A 128 2.02 12.04 -3.10
CA ALA A 128 0.81 12.68 -3.59
C ALA A 128 -0.38 12.46 -2.64
N ALA A 129 -0.57 11.23 -2.14
CA ALA A 129 -1.61 10.90 -1.16
C ALA A 129 -1.42 11.67 0.17
N ALA A 130 -0.19 11.79 0.66
CA ALA A 130 0.11 12.57 1.87
C ALA A 130 -0.19 14.06 1.67
N VAL A 131 0.21 14.63 0.53
CA VAL A 131 -0.09 16.03 0.19
C VAL A 131 -1.59 16.28 0.07
N THR A 132 -2.33 15.41 -0.62
CA THR A 132 -3.78 15.56 -0.73
C THR A 132 -4.49 15.37 0.60
N SER A 133 -3.98 14.50 1.48
CA SER A 133 -4.51 14.33 2.85
C SER A 133 -4.29 15.58 3.69
N ALA A 134 -3.09 16.17 3.63
CA ALA A 134 -2.79 17.46 4.28
C ALA A 134 -3.69 18.59 3.77
N VAL A 135 -3.94 18.66 2.46
CA VAL A 135 -4.87 19.64 1.91
C VAL A 135 -6.30 19.39 2.42
N ALA A 136 -6.77 18.15 2.42
CA ALA A 136 -8.10 17.80 2.90
C ALA A 136 -8.29 18.15 4.38
N SER A 137 -7.32 17.78 5.24
CA SER A 137 -7.37 18.06 6.67
C SER A 137 -7.33 19.57 6.96
N ALA A 138 -6.51 20.32 6.22
CA ALA A 138 -6.47 21.78 6.35
C ALA A 138 -7.78 22.45 5.91
N VAL A 139 -8.41 21.96 4.84
CA VAL A 139 -9.73 22.44 4.41
C VAL A 139 -10.78 22.17 5.49
N ILE A 140 -10.85 20.95 6.02
CA ILE A 140 -11.79 20.59 7.09
C ILE A 140 -11.59 21.49 8.32
N ALA A 141 -10.34 21.62 8.80
CA ALA A 141 -10.05 22.49 9.94
C ALA A 141 -10.45 23.95 9.69
N SER A 142 -10.22 24.48 8.49
CA SER A 142 -10.61 25.85 8.15
C SER A 142 -12.12 26.06 8.11
N VAL A 143 -12.89 25.03 7.75
CA VAL A 143 -14.36 25.08 7.71
C VAL A 143 -14.94 25.00 9.12
N GLU A 144 -14.38 24.14 9.98
CA GLU A 144 -14.85 23.92 11.35
C GLU A 144 -14.27 24.92 12.37
N GLY A 145 -13.32 25.77 11.96
CA GLY A 145 -12.69 26.76 12.85
C GLY A 145 -11.60 26.17 13.77
N GLU A 146 -11.09 24.99 13.44
CA GLU A 146 -10.04 24.29 14.18
C GLU A 146 -8.64 24.85 13.84
N PRO A 147 -7.69 24.79 14.78
CA PRO A 147 -6.34 25.27 14.54
C PRO A 147 -5.59 24.39 13.54
N LEU A 148 -4.77 25.03 12.69
CA LEU A 148 -3.86 24.35 11.76
C LEU A 148 -2.58 23.87 12.46
N ASN A 149 -2.75 23.06 13.50
CA ASN A 149 -1.64 22.45 14.22
C ASN A 149 -1.17 21.21 13.46
N TRP A 150 0.03 21.29 12.90
CA TRP A 150 0.62 20.19 12.13
C TRP A 150 1.41 19.24 13.05
N PRO A 151 1.47 17.94 12.73
CA PRO A 151 2.32 16.98 13.43
C PRO A 151 3.79 17.35 13.25
N ALA A 152 4.66 16.80 14.09
CA ALA A 152 6.08 17.03 13.94
C ALA A 152 6.57 16.47 12.58
N PRO A 153 7.55 17.12 11.91
CA PRO A 153 8.06 16.63 10.63
C PRO A 153 8.56 15.18 10.68
N VAL A 154 9.04 14.73 11.84
CA VAL A 154 9.49 13.34 12.05
C VAL A 154 8.32 12.34 12.00
N GLU A 155 7.15 12.70 12.52
CA GLU A 155 5.93 11.88 12.50
C GLU A 155 5.40 11.78 11.07
N MET A 156 5.38 12.90 10.35
CA MET A 156 5.01 12.93 8.93
C MET A 156 5.95 12.06 8.07
N LEU A 157 7.26 12.12 8.32
CA LEU A 157 8.25 11.29 7.63
C LEU A 157 8.12 9.80 8.01
N ALA A 158 7.81 9.49 9.27
CA ALA A 158 7.57 8.12 9.72
C ALA A 158 6.31 7.53 9.06
N SER A 159 5.21 8.30 9.02
CA SER A 159 3.98 7.94 8.32
C SER A 159 4.22 7.70 6.83
N LEU A 160 4.89 8.62 6.14
CA LEU A 160 5.26 8.47 4.73
C LEU A 160 6.17 7.25 4.51
N GLY A 161 7.13 7.03 5.40
CA GLY A 161 8.00 5.85 5.38
C GLY A 161 7.22 4.55 5.50
N GLY A 162 6.25 4.48 6.42
CA GLY A 162 5.35 3.34 6.59
C GLY A 162 4.48 3.10 5.36
N ALA A 163 3.84 4.15 4.82
CA ALA A 163 3.07 4.10 3.59
C ALA A 163 3.89 3.55 2.41
N VAL A 164 5.13 4.05 2.24
CA VAL A 164 6.05 3.59 1.18
C VAL A 164 6.45 2.14 1.39
N LEU A 165 6.81 1.74 2.61
CA LEU A 165 7.23 0.37 2.92
C LEU A 165 6.11 -0.65 2.64
N ILE A 166 4.90 -0.37 3.14
CA ILE A 166 3.71 -1.20 2.89
C ILE A 166 3.47 -1.30 1.39
N SER A 167 3.38 -0.16 0.71
CA SER A 167 3.08 -0.10 -0.71
C SER A 167 4.13 -0.79 -1.59
N ALA A 168 5.41 -0.59 -1.29
CA ALA A 168 6.51 -1.22 -2.03
C ALA A 168 6.48 -2.74 -1.88
N THR A 169 6.16 -3.23 -0.67
CA THR A 169 6.07 -4.66 -0.38
C THR A 169 4.89 -5.31 -1.12
N TRP A 170 3.70 -4.71 -1.05
CA TRP A 170 2.54 -5.19 -1.78
C TRP A 170 2.75 -5.15 -3.30
N MET A 171 3.37 -4.08 -3.81
CA MET A 171 3.75 -3.95 -5.21
C MET A 171 4.77 -5.02 -5.64
N SER A 172 5.79 -5.31 -4.83
CA SER A 172 6.76 -6.34 -5.18
C SER A 172 6.16 -7.76 -5.17
N VAL A 173 5.23 -8.03 -4.25
CA VAL A 173 4.43 -9.28 -4.25
C VAL A 173 3.59 -9.39 -5.51
N GLY A 174 2.87 -8.33 -5.89
CA GLY A 174 2.11 -8.29 -7.14
C GLY A 174 3.00 -8.51 -8.37
N ALA A 175 4.17 -7.87 -8.41
CA ALA A 175 5.14 -8.06 -9.48
C ALA A 175 5.64 -9.51 -9.58
N ALA A 176 5.92 -10.15 -8.44
CA ALA A 176 6.30 -11.55 -8.35
C ALA A 176 5.18 -12.49 -8.83
N LEU A 177 3.92 -12.22 -8.48
CA LEU A 177 2.76 -12.98 -8.98
C LEU A 177 2.62 -12.85 -10.50
N GLY A 178 2.79 -11.64 -11.05
CA GLY A 178 2.77 -11.41 -12.51
C GLY A 178 3.85 -12.23 -13.24
N VAL A 179 5.03 -12.37 -12.65
CA VAL A 179 6.12 -13.23 -13.15
C VAL A 179 5.82 -14.71 -12.96
N LEU A 180 5.27 -15.09 -11.81
CA LEU A 180 4.97 -16.47 -11.44
C LEU A 180 3.91 -17.08 -12.37
N PHE A 181 2.83 -16.35 -12.61
CA PHE A 181 1.73 -16.81 -13.46
C PHE A 181 1.88 -16.44 -14.94
N ARG A 182 2.92 -15.68 -15.29
CA ARG A 182 3.19 -15.22 -16.67
C ARG A 182 1.97 -14.53 -17.31
N GLY A 183 1.24 -13.73 -16.52
CA GLY A 183 0.03 -13.08 -17.02
C GLY A 183 -0.64 -12.19 -15.98
N THR A 184 -1.33 -11.17 -16.47
CA THR A 184 -2.02 -10.19 -15.61
C THR A 184 -3.26 -10.79 -14.94
N SER A 185 -4.13 -11.47 -15.69
CA SER A 185 -5.45 -11.88 -15.19
C SER A 185 -5.37 -12.90 -14.05
N VAL A 186 -4.56 -13.95 -14.20
CA VAL A 186 -4.41 -14.99 -13.16
C VAL A 186 -3.69 -14.41 -11.93
N ALA A 187 -2.67 -13.58 -12.14
CA ALA A 187 -1.96 -12.93 -11.03
C ALA A 187 -2.87 -12.00 -10.23
N LEU A 188 -3.73 -11.23 -10.90
CA LEU A 188 -4.74 -10.40 -10.23
C LEU A 188 -5.77 -11.26 -9.51
N ALA A 189 -6.31 -12.30 -10.14
CA ALA A 189 -7.32 -13.15 -9.52
C ALA A 189 -6.78 -13.81 -8.23
N VAL A 190 -5.60 -14.42 -8.29
CA VAL A 190 -4.96 -15.06 -7.13
C VAL A 190 -4.60 -14.03 -6.06
N GLY A 191 -3.99 -12.92 -6.47
CA GLY A 191 -3.59 -11.85 -5.54
C GLY A 191 -4.79 -11.27 -4.78
N LEU A 192 -5.84 -10.88 -5.49
CA LEU A 192 -7.01 -10.25 -4.88
C LEU A 192 -7.83 -11.23 -4.02
N VAL A 193 -7.97 -12.50 -4.44
CA VAL A 193 -8.62 -13.53 -3.61
C VAL A 193 -7.84 -13.77 -2.32
N TRP A 194 -6.51 -13.76 -2.40
CA TRP A 194 -5.65 -13.87 -1.23
C TRP A 194 -5.85 -12.68 -0.28
N THR A 195 -5.66 -11.46 -0.76
CA THR A 195 -5.63 -10.26 0.10
C THR A 195 -6.99 -9.87 0.65
N LEU A 196 -8.04 -9.99 -0.14
CA LEU A 196 -9.37 -9.54 0.26
C LEU A 196 -10.15 -10.62 1.02
N GLY A 197 -9.91 -11.90 0.69
CA GLY A 197 -10.66 -13.02 1.26
C GLY A 197 -9.85 -13.85 2.25
N LEU A 198 -8.88 -14.61 1.74
CA LEU A 198 -8.21 -15.66 2.51
C LEU A 198 -7.41 -15.11 3.68
N GLU A 199 -6.66 -14.04 3.47
CA GLU A 199 -5.80 -13.47 4.50
C GLU A 199 -6.61 -12.93 5.68
N ASN A 200 -7.70 -12.20 5.40
CA ASN A 200 -8.62 -11.73 6.43
C ASN A 200 -9.30 -12.89 7.17
N ALA A 201 -9.67 -13.95 6.47
CA ALA A 201 -10.26 -15.14 7.07
C ALA A 201 -9.28 -15.86 8.02
N ILE A 202 -8.01 -15.99 7.62
CA ILE A 202 -6.97 -16.61 8.46
C ILE A 202 -6.70 -15.73 9.69
N ALA A 203 -6.56 -14.42 9.50
CA ALA A 203 -6.33 -13.48 10.59
C ALA A 203 -7.48 -13.49 11.61
N GLY A 204 -8.73 -13.51 11.14
CA GLY A 204 -9.92 -13.62 11.99
C GLY A 204 -9.99 -14.95 12.72
N LEU A 205 -9.69 -16.07 12.04
CA LEU A 205 -9.69 -17.39 12.65
C LEU A 205 -8.60 -17.55 13.72
N ALA A 206 -7.44 -16.91 13.54
CA ALA A 206 -6.39 -16.89 14.55
C ALA A 206 -6.81 -16.19 15.85
N GLY A 207 -7.76 -15.25 15.80
CA GLY A 207 -8.37 -14.68 17.01
C GLY A 207 -9.15 -15.69 17.85
N VAL A 208 -9.55 -16.82 17.27
CA VAL A 208 -10.29 -17.89 17.95
C VAL A 208 -9.40 -19.12 18.21
N ILE A 209 -8.51 -19.43 17.27
CA ILE A 209 -7.65 -20.61 17.28
C ILE A 209 -6.20 -20.18 17.49
N GLY A 210 -5.71 -20.24 18.73
CA GLY A 210 -4.34 -19.81 19.07
C GLY A 210 -3.22 -20.56 18.32
N ALA A 211 -3.49 -21.75 17.78
CA ALA A 211 -2.54 -22.47 16.91
C ALA A 211 -2.22 -21.73 15.59
N LEU A 212 -3.08 -20.80 15.16
CA LEU A 212 -2.87 -19.98 13.97
C LEU A 212 -2.16 -18.66 14.26
N GLU A 213 -1.86 -18.35 15.52
CA GLU A 213 -1.15 -17.12 15.90
C GLU A 213 0.19 -16.94 15.18
N PRO A 214 1.04 -17.99 15.03
CA PRO A 214 2.29 -17.86 14.30
C PRO A 214 2.07 -17.55 12.81
N VAL A 215 0.96 -18.01 12.24
CA VAL A 215 0.59 -17.71 10.85
C VAL A 215 0.16 -16.26 10.74
N ARG A 216 -0.70 -15.78 11.65
CA ARG A 216 -1.13 -14.38 11.71
C ARG A 216 0.06 -13.42 11.82
N ALA A 217 1.06 -13.78 12.61
CA ALA A 217 2.28 -12.97 12.80
C ALA A 217 3.13 -12.79 11.53
N VAL A 218 2.95 -13.62 10.49
CA VAL A 218 3.68 -13.50 9.22
C VAL A 218 2.78 -13.06 8.06
N LEU A 219 1.49 -12.84 8.30
CA LEU A 219 0.58 -12.31 7.28
C LEU A 219 0.98 -10.87 6.91
N LEU A 220 0.92 -10.59 5.61
CA LEU A 220 1.35 -9.32 5.05
C LEU A 220 0.39 -8.19 5.42
N GLY A 221 -0.91 -8.47 5.44
CA GLY A 221 -1.97 -7.58 5.92
C GLY A 221 -1.84 -7.30 7.41
N THR A 222 -1.58 -8.32 8.23
CA THR A 222 -1.35 -8.14 9.67
C THR A 222 -0.11 -7.29 9.94
N ALA A 223 1.01 -7.55 9.26
CA ALA A 223 2.19 -6.72 9.37
C ALA A 223 1.95 -5.27 8.90
N SER A 224 1.17 -5.08 7.84
CA SER A 224 0.78 -3.74 7.37
C SER A 224 -0.05 -3.02 8.44
N GLY A 225 -1.05 -3.70 9.01
CA GLY A 225 -1.91 -3.16 10.05
C GLY A 225 -1.17 -2.78 11.32
N SER A 226 -0.23 -3.63 11.76
CA SER A 226 0.56 -3.40 12.98
C SER A 226 1.61 -2.33 12.84
N LEU A 227 2.17 -2.14 11.64
CA LEU A 227 2.99 -0.97 11.39
C LEU A 227 2.18 0.32 11.52
N VAL A 228 0.97 0.33 10.96
CA VAL A 228 0.08 1.49 10.98
C VAL A 228 -0.45 1.80 12.38
N ALA A 229 -0.82 0.79 13.17
CA ALA A 229 -1.13 0.95 14.59
C ALA A 229 0.06 1.54 15.36
N GLY A 230 1.27 1.06 15.06
CA GLY A 230 2.53 1.60 15.61
C GLY A 230 2.83 3.05 15.26
N LEU A 231 2.19 3.59 14.22
CA LEU A 231 2.27 4.99 13.80
C LEU A 231 1.16 5.86 14.40
N GLY A 232 0.39 5.32 15.35
CA GLY A 232 -0.64 6.07 16.10
C GLY A 232 -2.04 6.00 15.48
N ALA A 233 -2.26 5.20 14.43
CA ALA A 233 -3.61 4.98 13.91
C ALA A 233 -4.43 4.11 14.88
N PRO A 234 -5.68 4.48 15.21
CA PRO A 234 -6.55 3.67 16.06
C PRO A 234 -6.76 2.26 15.48
N THR A 235 -6.73 1.25 16.34
CA THR A 235 -6.95 -0.14 15.90
C THR A 235 -8.42 -0.36 15.53
N GLN A 236 -8.69 -1.33 14.66
CA GLN A 236 -10.06 -1.72 14.32
C GLN A 236 -10.87 -2.17 15.55
N GLY A 237 -10.23 -2.73 16.57
CA GLY A 237 -10.89 -3.12 17.82
C GLY A 237 -11.42 -1.93 18.62
N ASP A 238 -10.76 -0.77 18.47
CA ASP A 238 -11.10 0.49 19.15
C ASP A 238 -12.01 1.38 18.28
N GLY A 239 -12.65 0.82 17.25
CA GLY A 239 -13.46 1.59 16.30
C GLY A 239 -12.67 2.28 15.18
N GLY A 240 -11.36 1.98 15.07
CA GLY A 240 -10.49 2.47 14.02
C GLY A 240 -10.71 1.85 12.65
N THR A 241 -9.81 2.15 11.72
CA THR A 241 -9.95 1.73 10.31
C THR A 241 -9.80 0.21 10.18
N PRO A 242 -10.69 -0.48 9.45
CA PRO A 242 -10.56 -1.91 9.21
C PRO A 242 -9.19 -2.28 8.63
N GLY A 243 -8.59 -3.34 9.18
CA GLY A 243 -7.24 -3.80 8.82
C GLY A 243 -6.10 -3.17 9.62
N VAL A 244 -6.35 -2.13 10.42
CA VAL A 244 -5.38 -1.65 11.42
C VAL A 244 -5.48 -2.52 12.67
N VAL A 245 -4.42 -3.25 13.00
CA VAL A 245 -4.38 -4.25 14.07
C VAL A 245 -3.02 -4.22 14.77
N ASP A 246 -2.93 -4.57 16.04
CA ASP A 246 -1.73 -4.40 16.89
C ASP A 246 -1.05 -5.73 17.30
N HIS A 247 -1.22 -6.78 16.49
CA HIS A 247 -0.70 -8.11 16.79
C HIS A 247 0.83 -8.22 16.77
N LEU A 248 1.53 -7.28 16.14
CA LEU A 248 2.99 -7.23 16.05
C LEU A 248 3.53 -5.92 16.62
N THR A 249 4.73 -5.97 17.18
CA THR A 249 5.48 -4.73 17.47
C THR A 249 5.82 -4.01 16.16
N PRO A 250 5.97 -2.66 16.15
CA PRO A 250 6.28 -1.93 14.93
C PRO A 250 7.58 -2.39 14.25
N ALA A 251 8.60 -2.75 15.05
CA ALA A 251 9.85 -3.30 14.53
C ALA A 251 9.66 -4.68 13.87
N ALA A 252 8.86 -5.56 14.46
CA ALA A 252 8.55 -6.86 13.88
C ALA A 252 7.73 -6.72 12.59
N ALA A 253 6.75 -5.81 12.57
CA ALA A 253 5.97 -5.48 11.38
C ALA A 253 6.86 -5.00 10.22
N CYS A 254 7.77 -4.04 10.49
CA CYS A 254 8.77 -3.60 9.52
C CYS A 254 9.66 -4.76 9.01
N ALA A 255 10.10 -5.64 9.89
CA ALA A 255 10.92 -6.78 9.53
C ALA A 255 10.18 -7.76 8.60
N VAL A 256 8.91 -8.08 8.89
CA VAL A 256 8.08 -8.94 8.04
C VAL A 256 7.90 -8.31 6.66
N LEU A 257 7.55 -7.01 6.59
CA LEU A 257 7.42 -6.29 5.32
C LEU A 257 8.72 -6.30 4.52
N ALA A 258 9.86 -6.02 5.16
CA ALA A 258 11.17 -6.07 4.51
C ALA A 258 11.52 -7.47 3.98
N VAL A 259 11.21 -8.52 4.75
CA VAL A 259 11.40 -9.92 4.31
C VAL A 259 10.54 -10.23 3.10
N TYR A 260 9.26 -9.84 3.09
CA TYR A 260 8.38 -10.03 1.93
C TYR A 260 8.88 -9.26 0.69
N LEU A 261 9.34 -8.03 0.87
CA LEU A 261 9.89 -7.21 -0.22
C LEU A 261 11.11 -7.89 -0.86
N VAL A 262 12.05 -8.36 -0.04
CA VAL A 262 13.25 -9.07 -0.51
C VAL A 262 12.87 -10.43 -1.12
N ALA A 263 12.05 -11.23 -0.45
CA ALA A 263 11.67 -12.56 -0.90
C ALA A 263 10.91 -12.54 -2.23
N SER A 264 9.94 -11.64 -2.38
CA SER A 264 9.19 -11.47 -3.64
C SER A 264 10.09 -10.99 -4.78
N THR A 265 11.00 -10.06 -4.51
CA THR A 265 12.01 -9.59 -5.47
C THR A 265 12.93 -10.73 -5.91
N VAL A 266 13.48 -11.48 -4.96
CA VAL A 266 14.36 -12.63 -5.22
C VAL A 266 13.62 -13.72 -6.00
N LEU A 267 12.36 -14.00 -5.64
CA LEU A 267 11.51 -14.95 -6.36
C LEU A 267 11.32 -14.52 -7.81
N ALA A 268 10.96 -13.27 -8.06
CA ALA A 268 10.80 -12.74 -9.42
C ALA A 268 12.11 -12.87 -10.23
N VAL A 269 13.25 -12.50 -9.65
CA VAL A 269 14.57 -12.63 -10.30
C VAL A 269 14.90 -14.10 -10.59
N ALA A 270 14.70 -14.99 -9.62
CA ALA A 270 15.01 -16.41 -9.75
C ALA A 270 14.15 -17.07 -10.83
N LEU A 271 12.85 -16.76 -10.88
CA LEU A 271 11.94 -17.27 -11.89
C LEU A 271 12.31 -16.78 -13.29
N VAL A 272 12.59 -15.49 -13.48
CA VAL A 272 13.00 -14.97 -14.79
C VAL A 272 14.36 -15.52 -15.21
N ARG A 273 15.29 -15.81 -14.27
CA ARG A 273 16.57 -16.46 -14.60
C ARG A 273 16.42 -17.90 -15.08
N ARG A 274 15.57 -18.68 -14.41
CA ARG A 274 15.43 -20.12 -14.68
C ARG A 274 14.49 -20.46 -15.82
N ARG A 275 13.50 -19.59 -16.08
CA ARG A 275 12.45 -19.86 -17.06
C ARG A 275 12.86 -19.35 -18.43
N ASP A 276 12.74 -20.21 -19.44
CA ASP A 276 12.84 -19.78 -20.83
C ASP A 276 11.73 -18.79 -21.17
N ILE A 277 12.05 -17.87 -22.07
CA ILE A 277 11.16 -16.80 -22.48
C ILE A 277 10.80 -17.09 -23.92
N THR A 278 9.64 -17.72 -24.07
CA THR A 278 8.98 -17.99 -25.35
C THR A 278 8.14 -16.79 -25.75
#